data_AF-A0A484LG11-F1
#
_entry.id   AF-A0A484LG11-F1
#
_cell.length_a   1.000
_cell.length_b   1.000
_cell.length_c   1.000
_cell.angle_alpha   90.00
_cell.angle_beta   90.00
_cell.angle_gamma   90.00
#
_symmetry.space_group_name_H-M   'P 1'
#
loop_
_entity.id
_entity.type
_entity.pdbx_description
1 polymer ?
#
loop_
_entity_poly.entity_id
_entity_poly.type
_entity_poly.pdbx_seq_one_letter_code
_entity_poly.pdbx_strand_id
1 'polypeptide(L)'
;MTIPALEKEKKDDDESLLCEKGLKALWDANLIKAVPNRFIFPSPERPKHHHTTNNGKTNGHFKLPVIHFDQLRGPNRTHVLRSLADACQNYGFFQLVNHGIAEDVINDMRDVTRRFFDLPVTEREVYMSADVSAPVRYGTSFNQTKDGVFCWRDFLKLVCDPNVLSHWPSNSPLDFRKCAVKYAENTKALFLKVAEAVVESLGAVHDGVHDVELLSTMSQS
;
A
#
# COMPACT_ATOMS: atom_id res chain seq x y z
N MET A 1 -25.49 -44.05 -5.31
CA MET A 1 -25.56 -42.79 -6.08
C MET A 1 -25.05 -41.66 -5.21
N THR A 2 -23.80 -41.27 -5.45
CA THR A 2 -23.30 -39.89 -5.60
C THR A 2 -23.82 -38.80 -4.63
N ILE A 3 -23.36 -38.81 -3.39
CA ILE A 3 -23.45 -37.69 -2.42
C ILE A 3 -22.12 -36.91 -2.29
N PRO A 4 -20.92 -37.54 -2.36
CA PRO A 4 -19.65 -36.83 -2.10
C PRO A 4 -19.28 -35.76 -3.14
N ALA A 5 -19.73 -35.91 -4.39
CA ALA A 5 -19.41 -34.95 -5.46
C ALA A 5 -20.18 -33.63 -5.28
N LEU A 6 -21.46 -33.70 -4.91
CA LEU A 6 -22.32 -32.54 -4.67
C LEU A 6 -21.90 -31.75 -3.42
N GLU A 7 -21.47 -32.45 -2.36
CA GLU A 7 -20.95 -31.79 -1.14
C GLU A 7 -19.59 -31.13 -1.40
N LYS A 8 -18.76 -31.71 -2.26
CA LYS A 8 -17.48 -31.14 -2.66
C LYS A 8 -17.67 -29.90 -3.55
N GLU A 9 -18.53 -29.99 -4.58
CA GLU A 9 -18.88 -28.85 -5.44
C GLU A 9 -19.46 -27.69 -4.64
N LYS A 10 -20.42 -27.95 -3.74
CA LYS A 10 -21.01 -26.91 -2.89
C LYS A 10 -19.98 -26.22 -1.98
N LYS A 11 -19.03 -27.00 -1.44
CA LYS A 11 -17.96 -26.46 -0.59
C LYS A 11 -16.95 -25.64 -1.41
N ASP A 12 -16.60 -26.10 -2.61
CA ASP A 12 -15.71 -25.39 -3.52
C ASP A 12 -16.36 -24.07 -3.99
N ASP A 13 -17.67 -24.06 -4.22
CA ASP A 13 -18.46 -22.87 -4.56
C ASP A 13 -18.53 -21.87 -3.40
N ASP A 14 -18.81 -22.34 -2.18
CA ASP A 14 -18.84 -21.50 -0.97
C ASP A 14 -17.44 -20.90 -0.67
N GLU A 15 -16.37 -21.69 -0.81
CA GLU A 15 -14.99 -21.23 -0.64
C GLU A 15 -14.60 -20.18 -1.71
N SER A 16 -15.01 -20.39 -2.97
CA SER A 16 -14.79 -19.42 -4.05
C SER A 16 -15.53 -18.10 -3.80
N LEU A 17 -16.79 -18.17 -3.38
CA LEU A 17 -17.60 -16.99 -3.06
C LEU A 17 -17.04 -16.22 -1.85
N LEU A 18 -16.47 -16.92 -0.87
CA LEU A 18 -15.82 -16.31 0.29
C LEU A 18 -14.45 -15.70 -0.06
N CYS A 19 -13.70 -16.29 -0.99
CA CYS A 19 -12.47 -15.68 -1.52
C CYS A 19 -12.73 -14.30 -2.13
N GLU A 20 -13.93 -14.07 -2.65
CA GLU A 20 -14.30 -12.79 -3.23
C GLU A 20 -14.63 -11.76 -2.14
N LYS A 21 -15.11 -12.18 -0.97
CA LYS A 21 -15.47 -11.30 0.16
C LYS A 21 -14.29 -10.79 1.00
N GLY A 22 -13.10 -11.35 0.79
CA GLY A 22 -11.85 -10.93 1.43
C GLY A 22 -11.18 -12.04 2.25
N LEU A 23 -9.85 -11.97 2.35
CA LEU A 23 -9.04 -12.93 3.08
C LEU A 23 -9.28 -12.88 4.58
N LYS A 24 -9.57 -11.69 5.12
CA LYS A 24 -9.96 -11.57 6.53
C LYS A 24 -11.25 -12.33 6.82
N ALA A 25 -12.21 -12.33 5.89
CA ALA A 25 -13.45 -13.11 6.03
C ALA A 25 -13.17 -14.62 6.03
N LEU A 26 -12.34 -15.08 5.09
CA LEU A 26 -11.90 -16.48 5.02
C LEU A 26 -11.17 -16.92 6.30
N TRP A 27 -10.31 -16.06 6.83
CA TRP A 27 -9.58 -16.29 8.07
C TRP A 27 -10.51 -16.35 9.28
N ASP A 28 -11.39 -15.36 9.46
CA ASP A 28 -12.30 -15.26 10.60
C ASP A 28 -13.30 -16.44 10.63
N ALA A 29 -13.70 -16.94 9.46
CA ALA A 29 -14.57 -18.12 9.34
C ALA A 29 -13.86 -19.44 9.71
N ASN A 30 -12.55 -19.42 9.96
CA ASN A 30 -11.72 -20.60 10.24
C ASN A 30 -11.84 -21.71 9.17
N LEU A 31 -12.00 -21.30 7.91
CA LEU A 31 -12.19 -22.21 6.77
C LEU A 31 -10.87 -22.55 6.07
N ILE A 32 -9.80 -21.79 6.31
CA ILE A 32 -8.49 -21.98 5.68
C ILE A 32 -7.76 -23.14 6.36
N LYS A 33 -7.82 -24.34 5.76
CA LYS A 33 -6.99 -25.49 6.15
C LYS A 33 -5.67 -25.57 5.36
N ALA A 34 -5.67 -25.00 4.17
CA ALA A 34 -4.53 -24.84 3.28
C ALA A 34 -4.76 -23.57 2.45
N VAL A 35 -3.69 -23.03 1.85
CA VAL A 35 -3.80 -21.88 0.93
C VAL A 35 -4.62 -22.31 -0.29
N PRO A 36 -5.74 -21.65 -0.63
CA PRO A 36 -6.53 -21.99 -1.81
C PRO A 36 -5.72 -21.81 -3.10
N ASN A 37 -5.99 -22.66 -4.10
CA ASN A 37 -5.22 -22.69 -5.36
C ASN A 37 -5.17 -21.33 -6.07
N ARG A 38 -6.22 -20.50 -5.93
CA ARG A 38 -6.28 -19.15 -6.53
C ARG A 38 -5.18 -18.23 -6.02
N PHE A 39 -4.59 -18.48 -4.85
CA PHE A 39 -3.51 -17.67 -4.26
C PHE A 39 -2.12 -18.28 -4.47
N ILE A 40 -2.03 -19.46 -5.11
CA ILE A 40 -0.77 -20.15 -5.33
C ILE A 40 -0.25 -19.78 -6.71
N PHE A 41 0.85 -19.02 -6.76
CA PHE A 41 1.54 -18.72 -8.01
C PHE A 41 1.91 -19.99 -8.79
N PRO A 42 1.95 -19.94 -10.13
CA PRO A 42 2.52 -21.01 -10.96
C PRO A 42 3.94 -21.36 -10.51
N SER A 43 4.33 -22.64 -10.60
CA SER A 43 5.65 -23.10 -10.15
C SER A 43 6.85 -22.26 -10.62
N PRO A 44 6.89 -21.73 -11.87
CA PRO A 44 7.99 -20.87 -12.33
C PRO A 44 8.10 -19.52 -11.61
N GLU A 45 6.97 -19.01 -11.09
CA GLU A 45 6.85 -17.69 -10.46
C GLU A 45 6.97 -17.74 -8.93
N ARG A 46 6.91 -18.94 -8.34
CA ARG A 46 7.10 -19.11 -6.90
C ARG A 46 8.54 -18.73 -6.51
N PRO A 47 8.75 -18.09 -5.34
CA PRO A 47 10.07 -17.83 -4.83
C PRO A 47 10.90 -19.12 -4.81
N LYS A 48 12.04 -19.11 -5.51
CA LYS A 48 12.98 -20.22 -5.43
C LYS A 48 13.61 -20.16 -4.05
N HIS A 49 13.60 -21.27 -3.31
CA HIS A 49 14.49 -21.41 -2.18
C HIS A 49 15.91 -21.32 -2.71
N HIS A 50 16.53 -20.15 -2.56
CA HIS A 50 17.97 -20.06 -2.69
C HIS A 50 18.51 -20.93 -1.56
N HIS A 51 18.97 -22.14 -1.91
CA HIS A 51 19.74 -22.94 -0.99
C HIS A 51 20.90 -22.07 -0.52
N THR A 52 20.86 -21.67 0.75
CA THR A 52 22.00 -21.18 1.48
C THR A 52 23.05 -22.28 1.35
N THR A 53 24.00 -22.13 0.45
CA THR A 53 25.15 -23.02 0.39
C THR A 53 25.85 -22.88 1.74
N ASN A 54 26.28 -24.02 2.30
CA ASN A 54 26.90 -24.18 3.64
C ASN A 54 28.25 -23.44 3.82
N ASN A 55 28.45 -22.31 3.14
CA ASN A 55 29.63 -21.47 3.22
C ASN A 55 29.33 -20.09 3.81
N GLY A 56 28.42 -19.99 4.79
CA GLY A 56 28.33 -18.88 5.78
C GLY A 56 28.24 -17.43 5.25
N LYS A 57 28.22 -17.22 3.94
CA LYS A 57 28.12 -15.93 3.26
C LYS A 57 26.70 -15.87 2.74
N THR A 58 25.78 -15.45 3.61
CA THR A 58 24.56 -14.83 3.13
C THR A 58 25.00 -13.70 2.19
N ASN A 59 24.72 -13.82 0.89
CA ASN A 59 24.89 -12.71 -0.05
C ASN A 59 24.35 -11.45 0.63
N GLY A 60 25.20 -10.42 0.72
CA GLY A 60 25.08 -9.33 1.66
C GLY A 60 23.64 -8.82 1.79
N HIS A 61 23.17 -8.68 3.03
CA HIS A 61 21.89 -8.07 3.34
C HIS A 61 21.80 -6.73 2.59
N PHE A 62 20.99 -6.67 1.53
CA PHE A 62 20.78 -5.47 0.75
C PHE A 62 20.18 -4.41 1.69
N LYS A 63 20.98 -3.41 2.06
CA LYS A 63 20.55 -2.32 2.95
C LYS A 63 20.12 -1.15 2.08
N LEU A 64 18.83 -0.83 2.12
CA LEU A 64 18.31 0.37 1.48
C LEU A 64 18.92 1.63 2.12
N PRO A 65 19.21 2.68 1.33
CA PRO A 65 19.63 3.97 1.85
C PRO A 65 18.64 4.53 2.86
N VAL A 66 19.15 5.12 3.94
CA VAL A 66 18.35 5.83 4.95
C VAL A 66 18.70 7.30 4.88
N ILE A 67 17.68 8.13 4.62
CA ILE A 67 17.82 9.57 4.41
C ILE A 67 17.26 10.31 5.63
N HIS A 68 18.11 11.07 6.32
CA HIS A 68 17.70 11.97 7.40
C HIS A 68 17.15 13.27 6.80
N PHE A 69 15.83 13.38 6.70
CA PHE A 69 15.18 14.43 5.91
C PHE A 69 15.26 15.81 6.55
N ASP A 70 15.27 15.86 7.88
CA ASP A 70 15.48 17.08 8.68
C ASP A 70 16.79 17.81 8.33
N GLN A 71 17.82 17.07 7.92
CA GLN A 71 19.12 17.62 7.55
C GLN A 71 19.12 18.41 6.24
N LEU A 72 18.05 18.35 5.43
CA LEU A 72 17.90 19.23 4.25
C LEU A 72 17.83 20.72 4.61
N ARG A 73 17.45 21.05 5.84
CA ARG A 73 17.34 22.43 6.35
C ARG A 73 18.60 22.93 7.03
N GLY A 74 19.64 22.09 7.10
CA GLY A 74 20.86 22.36 7.84
C GLY A 74 22.12 22.42 6.96
N PRO A 75 23.31 22.53 7.58
CA PRO A 75 24.59 22.57 6.87
C PRO A 75 24.88 21.30 6.06
N ASN A 76 24.18 20.19 6.36
CA ASN A 76 24.34 18.90 5.68
C ASN A 76 23.52 18.78 4.39
N ARG A 77 22.78 19.81 3.97
CA ARG A 77 21.88 19.75 2.80
C ARG A 77 22.54 19.12 1.56
N THR A 78 23.73 19.58 1.17
CA THR A 78 24.44 19.06 -0.01
C THR A 78 24.76 17.57 0.10
N HIS A 79 25.07 17.08 1.30
CA HIS A 79 25.30 15.66 1.52
C HIS A 79 24.01 14.86 1.36
N VAL A 80 22.90 15.35 1.94
CA VAL A 80 21.59 14.71 1.84
C VAL A 80 21.09 14.66 0.38
N LEU A 81 21.23 15.75 -0.38
CA LEU A 81 20.88 15.78 -1.80
C LEU A 81 21.70 14.78 -2.61
N ARG A 82 23.00 14.66 -2.33
CA ARG A 82 23.85 13.65 -2.98
C ARG A 82 23.40 12.23 -2.63
N SER A 83 23.06 11.96 -1.37
CA SER A 83 22.52 10.66 -0.94
C SER A 83 21.16 10.36 -1.57
N LEU A 84 20.30 11.36 -1.77
CA LEU A 84 19.04 11.21 -2.49
C LEU A 84 19.28 10.85 -3.96
N ALA A 85 20.16 11.57 -4.67
CA ALA A 85 20.51 11.27 -6.05
C ALA A 85 21.07 9.85 -6.19
N ASP A 86 22.00 9.47 -5.31
CA ASP A 86 22.60 8.13 -5.27
C ASP A 86 21.54 7.03 -5.03
N ALA A 87 20.63 7.26 -4.09
CA ALA A 87 19.53 6.35 -3.79
C ALA A 87 18.58 6.19 -4.99
N CYS A 88 18.19 7.29 -5.63
CA CYS A 88 17.34 7.28 -6.82
C CYS A 88 18.01 6.55 -7.99
N GLN A 89 19.30 6.81 -8.24
CA GLN A 89 20.03 6.25 -9.37
C GLN A 89 20.37 4.76 -9.21
N ASN A 90 20.79 4.35 -8.01
CA ASN A 90 21.34 3.01 -7.79
C ASN A 90 20.34 2.03 -7.19
N TYR A 91 19.30 2.52 -6.52
CA TYR A 91 18.34 1.67 -5.81
C TYR A 91 16.91 1.84 -6.32
N GLY A 92 16.51 3.06 -6.71
CA GLY A 92 15.11 3.40 -6.98
C GLY A 92 14.22 3.40 -5.73
N PHE A 93 14.81 3.17 -4.54
CA PHE A 93 14.13 3.08 -3.25
C PHE A 93 15.04 3.58 -2.13
N PHE A 94 14.44 4.22 -1.13
CA PHE A 94 15.10 4.66 0.10
C PHE A 94 14.09 4.75 1.24
N GLN A 95 14.61 4.77 2.47
CA GLN A 95 13.83 5.02 3.68
C GLN A 95 14.05 6.46 4.13
N LEU A 96 12.98 7.13 4.52
CA LEU A 96 13.04 8.48 5.06
C LEU A 96 12.88 8.43 6.58
N VAL A 97 13.78 9.08 7.32
CA VAL A 97 13.69 9.25 8.77
C VAL A 97 13.70 10.74 9.11
N ASN A 98 13.17 11.10 10.28
CA ASN A 98 12.98 12.49 10.70
C ASN A 98 12.22 13.33 9.64
N HIS A 99 11.22 12.72 8.98
CA HIS A 99 10.45 13.32 7.89
C HIS A 99 9.45 14.41 8.35
N GLY A 100 9.25 14.55 9.66
CA GLY A 100 8.44 15.63 10.24
C GLY A 100 6.94 15.38 10.26
N ILE A 101 6.48 14.18 9.90
CA ILE A 101 5.09 13.76 10.19
C ILE A 101 5.08 13.30 11.65
N ALA A 102 4.19 13.88 12.45
CA ALA A 102 4.09 13.55 13.86
C ALA A 102 3.62 12.09 14.05
N GLU A 103 4.16 11.44 15.07
CA GLU A 103 3.95 10.00 15.31
C GLU A 103 2.49 9.66 15.63
N ASP A 104 1.78 10.58 16.28
CA ASP A 104 0.33 10.50 16.53
C ASP A 104 -0.46 10.34 15.22
N VAL A 105 -0.13 11.11 14.18
CA VAL A 105 -0.81 11.04 12.88
C VAL A 105 -0.65 9.66 12.24
N ILE A 106 0.54 9.07 12.34
CA ILE A 106 0.84 7.74 11.81
C ILE A 106 0.12 6.67 12.63
N ASN A 107 0.16 6.77 13.95
CA ASN A 107 -0.46 5.81 14.86
C ASN A 107 -2.00 5.84 14.76
N ASP A 108 -2.59 7.02 14.69
CA ASP A 108 -4.03 7.21 14.47
C ASP A 108 -4.48 6.56 13.16
N MET A 109 -3.73 6.78 12.05
CA MET A 109 -4.06 6.18 10.77
C MET A 109 -3.96 4.64 10.81
N ARG A 110 -2.94 4.10 11.48
CA ARG A 110 -2.79 2.65 11.69
C ARG A 110 -3.94 2.07 12.51
N ASP A 111 -4.36 2.78 13.55
CA ASP A 111 -5.44 2.34 14.42
C ASP A 111 -6.81 2.34 13.73
N VAL A 112 -7.20 3.43 13.06
CA VAL A 112 -8.47 3.48 12.30
C VAL A 112 -8.49 2.45 11.17
N THR A 113 -7.35 2.19 10.52
CA THR A 113 -7.21 1.16 9.48
C THR A 113 -7.47 -0.21 10.06
N ARG A 114 -6.82 -0.56 11.18
CA ARG A 114 -7.05 -1.82 11.87
C ARG A 114 -8.52 -1.98 12.24
N ARG A 115 -9.11 -0.98 12.90
CA ARG A 115 -10.54 -1.01 13.29
C ARG A 115 -11.48 -1.16 12.09
N PHE A 116 -11.17 -0.53 10.96
CA PHE A 116 -11.95 -0.73 9.73
C PHE A 116 -11.90 -2.18 9.25
N PHE A 117 -10.71 -2.81 9.19
CA PHE A 117 -10.58 -4.20 8.74
C PHE A 117 -11.10 -5.24 9.75
N ASP A 118 -11.24 -4.86 11.02
CA ASP A 118 -11.87 -5.68 12.06
C ASP A 118 -13.41 -5.61 12.03
N LEU A 119 -14.00 -4.72 11.23
CA LEU A 119 -15.46 -4.67 11.07
C LEU A 119 -16.01 -5.96 10.42
N PRO A 120 -17.28 -6.29 10.69
CA PRO A 120 -18.01 -7.28 9.94
C PRO A 120 -17.88 -7.07 8.43
N VAL A 121 -17.80 -8.17 7.68
CA VAL A 121 -17.67 -8.13 6.21
C VAL A 121 -18.81 -7.33 5.58
N THR A 122 -20.02 -7.43 6.13
CA THR A 122 -21.22 -6.70 5.69
C THR A 122 -21.08 -5.18 5.79
N GLU A 123 -20.27 -4.67 6.73
CA GLU A 123 -19.99 -3.23 6.85
C GLU A 123 -18.88 -2.78 5.91
N ARG A 124 -17.97 -3.68 5.51
CA ARG A 124 -16.87 -3.38 4.59
C ARG A 124 -17.28 -3.51 3.13
N GLU A 125 -18.14 -4.48 2.81
CA GLU A 125 -18.56 -4.80 1.45
C GLU A 125 -19.37 -3.67 0.78
N VAL A 126 -19.92 -2.75 1.57
CA VAL A 126 -20.55 -1.52 1.06
C VAL A 126 -19.59 -0.65 0.23
N TYR A 127 -18.29 -0.80 0.45
CA TYR A 127 -17.23 -0.12 -0.31
C TYR A 127 -16.68 -0.98 -1.45
N MET A 128 -17.17 -2.20 -1.63
CA MET A 128 -16.67 -3.11 -2.65
C MET A 128 -17.12 -2.70 -4.04
N SER A 129 -16.19 -2.60 -4.98
CA SER A 129 -16.51 -2.22 -6.35
C SER A 129 -15.53 -2.82 -7.37
N ALA A 130 -16.09 -3.26 -8.50
CA ALA A 130 -15.32 -3.64 -9.69
C ALA A 130 -14.80 -2.41 -10.45
N ASP A 131 -15.39 -1.24 -10.23
CA ASP A 131 -14.92 0.02 -10.81
C ASP A 131 -13.65 0.50 -10.12
N VAL A 132 -12.54 0.44 -10.85
CA VAL A 132 -11.21 0.86 -10.37
C VAL A 132 -11.10 2.38 -10.20
N SER A 133 -12.01 3.14 -10.82
CA SER A 133 -12.12 4.60 -10.74
C SER A 133 -12.99 5.08 -9.58
N ALA A 134 -13.68 4.17 -8.88
CA ALA A 134 -14.51 4.51 -7.73
C ALA A 134 -13.71 5.31 -6.69
N PRO A 135 -14.30 6.39 -6.12
CA PRO A 135 -13.59 7.25 -5.15
C PRO A 135 -13.13 6.52 -3.89
N VAL A 136 -13.87 5.48 -3.50
CA VAL A 136 -13.55 4.56 -2.41
C VAL A 136 -13.76 3.15 -2.94
N ARG A 137 -12.76 2.29 -2.74
CA ARG A 137 -12.82 0.90 -3.19
C ARG A 137 -12.20 -0.04 -2.19
N TYR A 138 -13.03 -0.87 -1.58
CA TYR A 138 -12.62 -2.07 -0.87
C TYR A 138 -12.54 -3.25 -1.84
N GLY A 139 -11.65 -4.19 -1.57
CA GLY A 139 -11.57 -5.44 -2.31
C GLY A 139 -10.45 -6.34 -1.79
N THR A 140 -10.31 -7.51 -2.41
CA THR A 140 -9.15 -8.39 -2.20
C THR A 140 -8.40 -8.64 -3.50
N SER A 141 -7.13 -9.03 -3.42
CA SER A 141 -6.19 -9.02 -4.54
C SER A 141 -6.00 -7.62 -5.18
N PHE A 142 -5.49 -7.52 -6.41
CA PHE A 142 -5.37 -6.26 -7.15
C PHE A 142 -6.63 -6.00 -7.99
N ASN A 143 -7.04 -6.98 -8.79
CA ASN A 143 -8.26 -6.98 -9.57
C ASN A 143 -8.81 -8.41 -9.72
N GLN A 144 -9.69 -8.82 -8.79
CA GLN A 144 -10.28 -10.17 -8.75
C GLN A 144 -10.89 -10.64 -10.09
N THR A 145 -11.37 -9.72 -10.91
CA THR A 145 -11.99 -10.03 -12.21
C THR A 145 -10.97 -10.30 -13.33
N LYS A 146 -9.73 -9.87 -13.17
CA LYS A 146 -8.66 -9.99 -14.18
C LYS A 146 -7.45 -10.78 -13.71
N ASP A 147 -7.29 -10.97 -12.41
CA ASP A 147 -6.12 -11.63 -11.82
C ASP A 147 -6.16 -13.14 -12.08
N GLY A 148 -5.13 -13.66 -12.77
CA GLY A 148 -4.94 -15.10 -12.92
C GLY A 148 -4.48 -15.81 -11.63
N VAL A 149 -3.89 -15.06 -10.71
CA VAL A 149 -3.50 -15.48 -9.36
C VAL A 149 -3.82 -14.33 -8.40
N PHE A 150 -4.54 -14.62 -7.33
CA PHE A 150 -4.92 -13.66 -6.32
C PHE A 150 -3.74 -13.36 -5.38
N CYS A 151 -3.57 -12.08 -5.06
CA CYS A 151 -2.65 -11.68 -4.00
C CYS A 151 -3.26 -11.96 -2.64
N TRP A 152 -2.42 -12.42 -1.69
CA TRP A 152 -2.81 -12.61 -0.30
C TRP A 152 -2.93 -11.26 0.44
N ARG A 153 -3.88 -10.42 0.01
CA ARG A 153 -4.09 -9.07 0.52
C ARG A 153 -5.54 -8.61 0.36
N ASP A 154 -6.09 -8.03 1.43
CA ASP A 154 -7.25 -7.13 1.36
C ASP A 154 -6.79 -5.67 1.29
N PHE A 155 -7.57 -4.80 0.64
CA PHE A 155 -7.24 -3.38 0.53
C PHE A 155 -8.47 -2.48 0.64
N LEU A 156 -8.21 -1.24 1.05
CA LEU A 156 -9.11 -0.11 0.92
C LEU A 156 -8.34 0.99 0.19
N LYS A 157 -8.80 1.34 -1.02
CA LYS A 157 -8.29 2.44 -1.83
C LYS A 157 -9.14 3.67 -1.58
N LEU A 158 -8.50 4.79 -1.31
CA LEU A 158 -9.12 6.08 -1.10
C LEU A 158 -8.54 7.06 -2.11
N VAL A 159 -9.39 7.66 -2.95
CA VAL A 159 -8.97 8.75 -3.84
C VAL A 159 -8.84 10.02 -3.01
N CYS A 160 -7.63 10.58 -2.98
CA CYS A 160 -7.27 11.77 -2.20
C CYS A 160 -7.59 13.07 -2.95
N ASP A 161 -8.85 13.23 -3.36
CA ASP A 161 -9.38 14.46 -3.98
C ASP A 161 -10.39 15.13 -3.02
N PRO A 162 -10.26 16.43 -2.71
CA PRO A 162 -11.19 17.18 -1.86
C PRO A 162 -12.68 16.99 -2.21
N ASN A 163 -12.99 16.85 -3.50
CA ASN A 163 -14.36 16.71 -4.00
C ASN A 163 -15.01 15.37 -3.64
N VAL A 164 -14.21 14.36 -3.26
CA VAL A 164 -14.71 13.00 -3.01
C VAL A 164 -14.46 12.51 -1.59
N LEU A 165 -13.84 13.30 -0.71
CA LEU A 165 -13.59 12.95 0.70
C LEU A 165 -14.88 12.60 1.46
N SER A 166 -16.02 13.16 1.04
CA SER A 166 -17.35 12.86 1.59
C SER A 166 -17.78 11.40 1.43
N HIS A 167 -17.15 10.64 0.51
CA HIS A 167 -17.41 9.22 0.30
C HIS A 167 -16.60 8.31 1.23
N TRP A 168 -15.52 8.81 1.84
CA TRP A 168 -14.64 8.01 2.69
C TRP A 168 -15.35 7.50 3.95
N PRO A 169 -14.97 6.34 4.52
CA PRO A 169 -15.62 5.80 5.71
C PRO A 169 -15.67 6.80 6.87
N SER A 170 -16.85 6.97 7.45
CA SER A 170 -17.11 7.95 8.53
C SER A 170 -18.10 7.48 9.60
N ASN A 171 -18.75 6.34 9.41
CA ASN A 171 -19.72 5.79 10.38
C ASN A 171 -19.05 4.76 11.30
N SER A 172 -18.29 3.84 10.70
CA SER A 172 -17.54 2.81 11.41
C SER A 172 -16.17 2.66 10.73
N PRO A 173 -15.05 3.01 11.40
CA PRO A 173 -14.98 3.81 12.62
C PRO A 173 -15.34 5.30 12.39
N LEU A 174 -15.95 5.96 13.39
CA LEU A 174 -16.43 7.35 13.29
C LEU A 174 -15.32 8.38 12.97
N ASP A 175 -14.13 8.13 13.47
CA ASP A 175 -12.95 8.99 13.33
C ASP A 175 -12.11 8.67 12.08
N PHE A 176 -12.46 7.63 11.32
CA PHE A 176 -11.69 7.16 10.17
C PHE A 176 -11.38 8.26 9.17
N ARG A 177 -12.41 8.93 8.63
CA ARG A 177 -12.24 10.00 7.64
C ARG A 177 -11.32 11.10 8.15
N LYS A 178 -11.50 11.54 9.39
CA LYS A 178 -10.71 12.62 9.98
C LYS A 178 -9.23 12.24 10.06
N CYS A 179 -8.92 11.06 10.61
CA CYS A 179 -7.54 10.58 10.73
C CYS A 179 -6.90 10.35 9.36
N ALA A 180 -7.65 9.75 8.42
CA ALA A 180 -7.18 9.50 7.06
C ALA A 180 -6.89 10.80 6.29
N VAL A 181 -7.75 11.83 6.40
CA VAL A 181 -7.52 13.14 5.77
C VAL A 181 -6.27 13.80 6.35
N LYS A 182 -6.14 13.85 7.69
CA LYS A 182 -4.94 14.40 8.35
C LYS A 182 -3.67 13.70 7.88
N TYR A 183 -3.70 12.37 7.78
CA TYR A 183 -2.57 11.58 7.28
C TYR A 183 -2.27 11.85 5.80
N ALA A 184 -3.29 11.93 4.93
CA ALA A 184 -3.15 12.20 3.51
C ALA A 184 -2.55 13.59 3.24
N GLU A 185 -3.01 14.62 3.96
CA GLU A 185 -2.47 15.98 3.86
C GLU A 185 -0.99 16.05 4.26
N ASN A 186 -0.62 15.41 5.39
CA ASN A 186 0.77 15.36 5.86
C ASN A 186 1.67 14.60 4.87
N THR A 187 1.18 13.48 4.34
CA THR A 187 1.93 12.67 3.36
C THR A 187 2.07 13.40 2.02
N LYS A 188 1.04 14.10 1.55
CA LYS A 188 1.11 14.95 0.35
C LYS A 188 2.13 16.08 0.52
N ALA A 189 2.10 16.78 1.66
CA ALA A 189 3.07 17.83 1.95
C ALA A 189 4.50 17.28 2.05
N LEU A 190 4.69 16.07 2.58
CA LEU A 190 5.99 15.40 2.60
C LEU A 190 6.45 15.02 1.19
N PHE A 191 5.57 14.42 0.39
CA PHE A 191 5.85 14.01 -0.99
C PHE A 191 6.32 15.19 -1.84
N LEU A 192 5.66 16.35 -1.76
CA LEU A 192 6.07 17.54 -2.51
C LEU A 192 7.49 17.99 -2.13
N LYS A 193 7.85 17.97 -0.83
CA LYS A 193 9.21 18.31 -0.37
C LYS A 193 10.25 17.29 -0.84
N VAL A 194 9.90 16.00 -0.86
CA VAL A 194 10.80 14.96 -1.37
C VAL A 194 11.00 15.14 -2.88
N ALA A 195 9.93 15.41 -3.62
CA ALA A 195 9.99 15.67 -5.06
C ALA A 195 10.88 16.87 -5.38
N GLU A 196 10.69 17.99 -4.68
CA GLU A 196 11.53 19.18 -4.79
C GLU A 196 13.01 18.85 -4.53
N ALA A 197 13.32 18.14 -3.44
CA ALA A 197 14.70 17.74 -3.13
C ALA A 197 15.30 16.79 -4.18
N VAL A 198 14.49 15.90 -4.78
CA VAL A 198 14.94 15.05 -5.88
C VAL A 198 15.24 15.87 -7.13
N VAL A 199 14.37 16.81 -7.51
CA VAL A 199 14.61 17.71 -8.66
C VAL A 199 15.88 18.54 -8.45
N GLU A 200 16.06 19.12 -7.27
CA GLU A 200 17.29 19.85 -6.91
C GLU A 200 18.54 18.95 -6.98
N SER A 201 18.43 17.70 -6.52
CA SER A 201 19.56 16.75 -6.56
C SER A 201 20.05 16.43 -7.98
N LEU A 202 19.19 16.64 -8.99
CA LEU A 202 19.52 16.47 -10.41
C LEU A 202 20.21 17.71 -11.02
N GLY A 203 20.43 18.77 -10.24
CA GLY A 203 21.07 20.01 -10.71
C GLY A 203 20.13 20.95 -11.46
N ALA A 204 18.81 20.75 -11.36
CA ALA A 204 17.84 21.74 -11.81
C ALA A 204 17.97 22.99 -10.92
N VAL A 205 18.36 24.11 -11.53
CA VAL A 205 18.40 25.42 -10.87
C VAL A 205 16.95 25.88 -10.68
N HIS A 206 16.63 26.42 -9.50
CA HIS A 206 15.35 27.10 -9.23
C HIS A 206 15.20 28.34 -10.13
N ASP A 207 14.80 28.14 -11.38
CA ASP A 207 14.08 29.15 -12.15
C ASP A 207 12.60 28.88 -11.90
N GLY A 208 11.99 29.66 -11.02
CA GLY A 208 10.68 29.44 -10.39
C GLY A 208 9.45 29.33 -11.31
N VAL A 209 9.63 29.11 -12.61
CA VAL A 209 8.61 28.92 -13.63
C VAL A 209 8.38 27.43 -13.94
N HIS A 210 9.38 26.56 -13.81
CA HIS A 210 9.23 25.12 -14.10
C HIS A 210 8.82 24.28 -12.88
N ASP A 211 9.11 24.74 -11.66
CA ASP A 211 8.72 24.04 -10.43
C ASP A 211 7.19 24.00 -10.25
N VAL A 212 6.48 25.06 -10.64
CA VAL A 212 5.03 25.18 -10.43
C VAL A 212 4.24 24.20 -11.30
N GLU A 213 4.70 23.92 -12.52
CA GLU A 213 4.01 23.05 -13.47
C GLU A 213 4.26 21.57 -13.15
N LEU A 214 5.48 21.23 -12.73
CA LEU A 214 5.84 19.87 -12.30
C LEU A 214 5.16 19.52 -10.96
N LEU A 215 5.18 20.42 -9.98
CA LEU A 215 4.50 20.23 -8.69
C LEU A 215 2.97 20.29 -8.83
N SER A 216 2.43 21.10 -9.76
CA SER A 216 0.99 21.10 -10.08
C SER A 216 0.55 19.77 -10.68
N THR A 217 1.33 19.21 -11.62
CA THR A 217 1.07 17.89 -12.21
C THR A 217 1.11 16.78 -11.15
N MET A 218 2.11 16.83 -10.26
CA MET A 218 2.27 15.89 -9.15
C MET A 218 1.22 16.04 -8.04
N SER A 219 0.58 17.20 -7.92
CA SER A 219 -0.52 17.46 -6.98
C SER A 219 -1.89 17.00 -7.49
N GLN A 220 -2.02 16.83 -8.81
CA GLN A 220 -3.25 16.39 -9.51
C GLN A 220 -3.28 14.87 -9.78
N SER A 221 -2.17 14.17 -9.57
CA SER A 221 -2.02 12.71 -9.74
C SER A 221 -2.20 11.98 -8.40
#